data_AF-A0A965TY47-F1
#
_entry.id   AF-A0A965TY47-F1
#
_cell.length_a   1.000
_cell.length_b   1.000
_cell.length_c   1.000
_cell.angle_alpha   90.00
_cell.angle_beta   90.00
_cell.angle_gamma   90.00
#
_symmetry.space_group_name_H-M   'P 1'
#
loop_
_entity.id
_entity.type
_entity.pdbx_description
1 polymer ?
#
loop_
_entity_poly.entity_id
_entity_poly.type
_entity_poly.pdbx_seq_one_letter_code
_entity_poly.pdbx_strand_id
1 'polypeptide(L)'
;MIDVLEPFKAQLEHIDTRLQEPSVMNDINEYKELMRERSHLEPIVEAYNNLLSLANQIEDAQLMLKEEDDNEIIAMAREEINALK
;
A
#
# COMPACT_ATOMS: atom_id res chain seq x y z
N MET A 1 -5.40 -2.07 13.08
CA MET A 1 -3.94 -1.77 13.20
C MET A 1 -3.37 -1.25 11.89
N ILE A 2 -3.84 -1.75 10.75
CA ILE A 2 -3.60 -1.19 9.40
C ILE A 2 -4.37 0.14 9.22
N ASP A 3 -5.53 0.28 9.85
CA ASP A 3 -6.41 1.48 9.80
C ASP A 3 -5.75 2.78 10.29
N VAL A 4 -4.69 2.67 11.09
CA VAL A 4 -3.91 3.84 11.57
C VAL A 4 -3.12 4.49 10.43
N LEU A 5 -2.93 3.76 9.32
CA LEU A 5 -2.17 4.21 8.15
C LEU A 5 -3.06 4.83 7.04
N GLU A 6 -4.38 4.62 7.08
CA GLU A 6 -5.33 5.27 6.16
C GLU A 6 -5.22 6.82 6.13
N PRO A 7 -5.07 7.52 7.28
CA PRO A 7 -4.94 8.97 7.27
C PRO A 7 -3.69 9.46 6.52
N PHE A 8 -2.60 8.68 6.52
CA PHE A 8 -1.37 9.05 5.81
C PHE A 8 -1.54 8.94 4.29
N LYS A 9 -2.36 7.99 3.82
CA LYS A 9 -2.74 7.90 2.40
C LYS A 9 -3.56 9.12 1.98
N ALA A 10 -4.58 9.49 2.76
CA ALA A 10 -5.39 10.66 2.50
C ALA A 10 -4.56 11.96 2.52
N GLN A 11 -3.57 12.04 3.42
CA GLN A 11 -2.63 13.16 3.50
C GLN A 11 -1.73 13.23 2.25
N LEU A 12 -1.22 12.09 1.77
CA LEU A 12 -0.42 12.03 0.54
C LEU A 12 -1.23 12.48 -0.68
N GLU A 13 -2.46 11.98 -0.85
CA GLU A 13 -3.37 12.38 -1.94
C GLU A 13 -3.70 13.87 -1.88
N HIS A 14 -3.91 14.41 -0.67
CA HIS A 14 -4.13 15.84 -0.48
C HIS A 14 -2.89 16.67 -0.87
N ILE A 15 -1.68 16.23 -0.50
CA ILE A 15 -0.43 16.89 -0.91
C ILE A 15 -0.26 16.84 -2.42
N ASP A 16 -0.50 15.70 -3.06
CA ASP A 16 -0.43 15.55 -4.52
C ASP A 16 -1.42 16.48 -5.22
N THR A 17 -2.63 16.62 -4.69
CA THR A 17 -3.64 17.55 -5.21
C THR A 17 -3.16 19.00 -5.08
N ARG A 18 -2.61 19.39 -3.93
CA ARG A 18 -2.09 20.75 -3.72
C ARG A 18 -0.89 21.07 -4.60
N LEU A 19 0.00 20.10 -4.84
CA LEU A 19 1.13 20.26 -5.75
C LEU A 19 0.71 20.51 -7.21
N GLN A 20 -0.53 20.14 -7.58
CA GLN A 20 -1.11 20.43 -8.89
C GLN A 20 -1.72 21.84 -8.99
N GLU A 21 -1.90 22.54 -7.88
CA GLU A 21 -2.47 23.88 -7.88
C GLU A 21 -1.48 24.92 -8.44
N PRO A 22 -1.89 25.76 -9.42
CA PRO A 22 -1.01 26.80 -9.96
C PRO A 22 -0.51 27.79 -8.92
N SER A 23 -1.28 28.07 -7.86
CA SER A 23 -0.86 28.90 -6.72
C SER A 23 0.37 28.34 -6.04
N VAL A 24 0.37 27.03 -5.76
CA VAL A 24 1.47 26.31 -5.11
C VAL A 24 2.65 26.16 -6.06
N MET A 25 2.43 25.86 -7.33
CA MET A 25 3.51 25.77 -8.32
C MET A 25 4.27 27.10 -8.51
N ASN A 26 3.59 28.22 -8.32
CA ASN A 26 4.19 29.55 -8.41
C ASN A 26 4.91 29.99 -7.12
N ASP A 27 4.68 29.32 -5.99
CA ASP A 27 5.42 29.53 -4.74
C ASP A 27 6.45 28.42 -4.52
N ILE A 28 7.71 28.73 -4.83
CA ILE A 28 8.84 27.80 -4.71
C ILE A 28 9.04 27.29 -3.27
N ASN A 29 8.71 28.08 -2.25
CA ASN A 29 8.88 27.67 -0.86
C ASN A 29 7.79 26.68 -0.46
N GLU A 30 6.54 27.00 -0.79
CA GLU A 30 5.40 26.11 -0.51
C GLU A 30 5.52 24.78 -1.26
N TYR A 31 5.90 24.82 -2.54
CA TYR A 31 6.16 23.63 -3.36
C TYR A 31 7.26 22.74 -2.75
N LYS A 32 8.36 23.33 -2.27
CA LYS A 32 9.46 22.57 -1.65
C LYS A 32 9.06 21.88 -0.34
N GLU A 33 8.30 22.57 0.51
CA GLU A 33 7.84 21.98 1.77
C GLU A 33 6.86 20.83 1.51
N LEU A 34 5.90 21.01 0.59
CA LEU A 34 4.97 19.95 0.19
C LEU A 34 5.69 18.75 -0.45
N MET A 35 6.69 18.99 -1.31
CA MET A 35 7.51 17.90 -1.88
C MET A 35 8.32 17.15 -0.81
N ARG A 36 8.82 17.83 0.23
CA ARG A 36 9.52 17.17 1.34
C ARG A 36 8.56 16.32 2.16
N GLU A 37 7.36 16.83 2.45
CA GLU A 37 6.31 16.09 3.16
C GLU A 37 5.86 14.86 2.37
N ARG A 38 5.61 15.04 1.06
CA ARG A 38 5.32 13.94 0.12
C ARG A 38 6.39 12.86 0.17
N SER A 39 7.66 13.23 0.06
CA SER A 39 8.79 12.28 0.10
C SER A 39 8.90 11.52 1.42
N HIS A 40 8.42 12.08 2.53
CA HIS A 40 8.43 11.40 3.82
C HIS A 40 7.26 10.41 3.95
N LEU A 41 6.11 10.77 3.38
CA LEU A 41 4.88 9.98 3.42
C LEU A 41 4.85 8.85 2.39
N GLU A 42 5.43 9.06 1.21
CA GLU A 42 5.48 8.09 0.11
C GLU A 42 5.97 6.70 0.54
N PRO A 43 7.12 6.52 1.22
CA PRO A 43 7.57 5.19 1.65
C PRO A 43 6.67 4.55 2.71
N ILE A 44 5.98 5.36 3.54
CA ILE A 44 5.06 4.87 4.57
C ILE A 44 3.80 4.30 3.90
N VAL A 45 3.25 5.03 2.93
CA VAL A 45 2.06 4.62 2.17
C VAL A 45 2.39 3.43 1.25
N GLU A 46 3.59 3.38 0.67
CA GLU A 46 4.05 2.24 -0.12
C GLU A 46 4.17 0.97 0.74
N ALA A 47 4.82 1.06 1.90
CA ALA A 47 4.91 -0.07 2.83
C ALA A 47 3.51 -0.54 3.30
N TYR A 48 2.59 0.40 3.55
CA TYR A 48 1.19 0.10 3.85
C TYR A 48 0.49 -0.68 2.73
N ASN A 49 0.57 -0.20 1.48
CA ASN A 49 -0.06 -0.85 0.33
C ASN A 49 0.52 -2.24 0.10
N ASN A 50 1.83 -2.41 0.28
CA ASN A 50 2.50 -3.71 0.19
C ASN A 50 1.99 -4.67 1.26
N LEU A 51 1.85 -4.21 2.51
CA LEU A 51 1.27 -5.00 3.61
C LEU A 51 -0.17 -5.43 3.32
N LEU A 52 -0.99 -4.52 2.80
CA LEU A 52 -2.38 -4.82 2.45
C LEU A 52 -2.47 -5.84 1.31
N SER A 53 -1.63 -5.67 0.28
CA SER A 53 -1.53 -6.60 -0.84
C SER A 53 -1.10 -7.99 -0.36
N LEU A 54 -0.09 -8.07 0.51
CA LEU A 54 0.38 -9.33 1.08
C LEU A 54 -0.71 -10.01 1.92
N ALA A 55 -1.44 -9.26 2.74
CA ALA A 55 -2.55 -9.78 3.53
C ALA A 55 -3.66 -10.36 2.63
N ASN A 56 -4.03 -9.66 1.56
CA ASN A 56 -5.01 -10.15 0.58
C ASN A 56 -4.51 -11.41 -0.14
N GLN A 57 -3.25 -11.45 -0.58
CA GLN A 57 -2.66 -12.63 -1.22
C GLN A 57 -2.69 -13.86 -0.30
N ILE A 58 -2.41 -13.67 0.99
CA ILE A 58 -2.51 -14.74 1.98
C ILE A 58 -3.96 -15.20 2.15
N GLU A 59 -4.92 -14.27 2.19
CA GLU A 59 -6.34 -14.59 2.31
C GLU A 59 -6.86 -15.35 1.07
N ASP A 60 -6.52 -14.88 -0.13
CA ASP A 60 -6.87 -15.52 -1.40
C ASP A 60 -6.29 -16.93 -1.50
N ALA A 61 -5.00 -17.11 -1.16
CA ALA A 61 -4.36 -18.42 -1.14
C ALA A 61 -5.00 -19.34 -0.07
N GLN A 62 -5.43 -18.80 1.07
CA GLN A 62 -6.17 -19.57 2.08
C GLN A 62 -7.57 -19.97 1.63
N LEU A 63 -8.26 -19.12 0.84
CA LEU A 63 -9.55 -19.45 0.26
C LEU A 63 -9.42 -20.55 -0.79
N MET A 64 -8.43 -20.46 -1.68
CA MET A 64 -8.11 -21.53 -2.64
C MET A 64 -7.86 -22.86 -1.92
N LEU A 65 -7.10 -22.86 -0.82
CA LEU A 65 -6.86 -24.05 -0.01
C LEU A 65 -8.12 -24.66 0.65
N LYS A 66 -9.19 -23.88 0.83
CA LYS A 66 -10.45 -24.34 1.44
C LYS A 66 -11.45 -24.85 0.42
N GLU A 67 -11.36 -24.37 -0.82
CA GLU A 67 -12.28 -24.72 -1.91
C GLU A 67 -11.72 -25.80 -2.85
N GLU A 68 -10.43 -26.12 -2.77
CA GLU A 68 -9.81 -27.21 -3.52
C GLU A 68 -9.67 -28.52 -2.71
N ASP A 69 -9.87 -29.64 -3.41
CA ASP A 69 -9.68 -31.01 -2.92
C ASP A 69 -8.44 -31.68 -3.56
N ASP A 70 -7.84 -31.05 -4.59
CA ASP A 70 -6.61 -31.57 -5.21
C ASP A 70 -5.38 -31.34 -4.31
N ASN A 71 -4.80 -32.42 -3.81
CA ASN A 71 -3.64 -32.40 -2.93
C ASN A 71 -2.39 -31.74 -3.56
N GLU A 72 -2.23 -31.77 -4.88
CA GLU A 72 -1.08 -31.16 -5.56
C GLU A 72 -1.21 -29.63 -5.55
N ILE A 73 -2.42 -29.13 -5.82
CA ILE A 73 -2.74 -27.69 -5.79
C ILE A 73 -2.67 -27.15 -4.35
N ILE A 74 -3.13 -27.94 -3.37
CA ILE A 74 -3.04 -27.60 -1.94
C ILE A 74 -1.58 -27.48 -1.49
N ALA A 75 -0.68 -28.32 -2.00
CA ALA A 75 0.74 -28.24 -1.66
C ALA A 75 1.38 -26.95 -2.22
N MET A 76 1.06 -26.60 -3.47
CA MET A 76 1.54 -25.37 -4.12
C MET A 76 1.10 -24.10 -3.38
N ALA A 77 -0.19 -23.99 -3.05
CA ALA A 77 -0.71 -22.81 -2.34
C ALA A 77 -0.14 -22.70 -0.91
N ARG A 78 0.18 -23.82 -0.24
CA ARG A 78 0.90 -23.81 1.05
C ARG A 78 2.33 -23.30 0.92
N GLU A 79 3.03 -23.64 -0.15
CA GLU A 79 4.36 -23.12 -0.42
C GLU A 79 4.33 -21.61 -0.72
N GLU A 80 3.36 -21.13 -1.51
CA GLU A 80 3.16 -19.70 -1.74
C GLU A 80 2.91 -18.94 -0.43
N ILE A 81 2.00 -19.41 0.43
CA ILE A 81 1.76 -18.77 1.73
C ILE A 81 3.01 -18.75 2.61
N ASN A 82 3.85 -19.78 2.56
CA ASN A 82 5.10 -19.82 3.31
C ASN A 82 6.17 -18.90 2.73
N ALA A 83 6.18 -18.66 1.41
CA ALA A 83 7.08 -17.71 0.77
C ALA A 83 6.67 -16.24 0.99
N LEU A 84 5.37 -16.00 1.22
CA LEU A 84 4.79 -14.69 1.52
C LEU A 84 4.84 -14.31 3.01
N LYS A 85 5.22 -15.25 3.89
CA LYS A 85 5.43 -15.02 5.33
C LYS A 85 6.86 -14.62 5.65
#